data_AF-A0A5P0ZSE6-F1
#
_entry.id   AF-A0A5P0ZSE6-F1
#
_cell.length_a   1.000
_cell.length_b   1.000
_cell.length_c   1.000
_cell.angle_alpha   90.00
_cell.angle_beta   90.00
_cell.angle_gamma   90.00
#
_symmetry.space_group_name_H-M   'P 1'
#
loop_
_entity.id
_entity.type
_entity.pdbx_description
1 polymer ?
#
loop_
_entity_poly.entity_id
_entity_poly.type
_entity_poly.pdbx_seq_one_letter_code
_entity_poly.pdbx_strand_id
1 'polypeptide(L)'
;MSEKTTQASQLESALWNAADVLRGKMDASEYKNYLLGLIFYRFLSEKTLTTFSDWAGETENVTRKYAQYMDPQFELEGVSVQPSLVEYLQNTLGYLIQPQALYTTLIGKIQAHTFALDDLSQALHDLEQSTQNLSSAQDFSGLFADVDLSSNKLGSSLQQRNQTISDTMLALNAIDLIHHQGDVLGDAYEYLIAQFASDSGKKAGEFYTPRQVSDIIAQIVTYQRNAGDKQVRTIYDPAVGSGSLLLNVGQHVQDPNLVSYHGQELNTTTYNLARMNLMLHG
;
A
#
# COMPACT_ATOMS: atom_id res chain seq x y z
N MET A 1 0.52 -20.08 -20.48
CA MET A 1 0.11 -19.12 -19.44
C MET A 1 0.74 -19.60 -18.15
N SER A 2 1.58 -18.80 -17.50
CA SER A 2 2.35 -19.25 -16.32
C SER A 2 1.49 -19.18 -15.05
N GLU A 3 1.86 -19.94 -14.01
CA GLU A 3 1.17 -19.93 -12.70
C GLU A 3 1.12 -18.52 -12.07
N LYS A 4 2.14 -17.69 -12.30
CA LYS A 4 2.20 -16.28 -11.84
C LYS A 4 1.06 -15.44 -12.45
N THR A 5 0.73 -15.65 -13.73
CA THR A 5 -0.38 -14.96 -14.40
C THR A 5 -1.74 -15.36 -13.82
N THR A 6 -1.90 -16.62 -13.40
CA THR A 6 -3.14 -17.13 -12.81
C THR A 6 -3.37 -16.61 -11.39
N GLN A 7 -2.31 -16.54 -10.57
CA GLN A 7 -2.39 -16.00 -9.21
C GLN A 7 -2.67 -14.49 -9.19
N ALA A 8 -1.99 -13.72 -10.03
CA ALA A 8 -2.23 -12.27 -10.15
C ALA A 8 -3.70 -11.99 -10.54
N SER A 9 -4.24 -12.67 -11.55
CA SER A 9 -5.63 -12.48 -11.99
C SER A 9 -6.67 -12.84 -10.93
N GLN A 10 -6.39 -13.85 -10.10
CA GLN A 10 -7.25 -14.21 -8.97
C GLN A 10 -7.23 -13.14 -7.88
N LEU A 11 -6.04 -12.63 -7.54
CA LEU A 11 -5.87 -11.56 -6.57
C LEU A 11 -6.54 -10.25 -7.04
N GLU A 12 -6.33 -9.87 -8.29
CA GLU A 12 -6.97 -8.73 -8.95
C GLU A 12 -8.49 -8.79 -8.83
N SER A 13 -9.08 -9.95 -9.17
CA SER A 13 -10.52 -10.18 -9.09
C SER A 13 -11.02 -10.14 -7.64
N ALA A 14 -10.28 -10.75 -6.71
CA ALA A 14 -10.64 -10.76 -5.30
C ALA A 14 -10.64 -9.35 -4.70
N LEU A 15 -9.60 -8.56 -4.95
CA LEU A 15 -9.50 -7.17 -4.48
C LEU A 15 -10.60 -6.29 -5.08
N TRP A 16 -10.89 -6.45 -6.38
CA TRP A 16 -11.96 -5.71 -7.03
C TRP A 16 -13.34 -6.06 -6.48
N ASN A 17 -13.57 -7.33 -6.15
CA ASN A 17 -14.82 -7.78 -5.52
C ASN A 17 -14.92 -7.32 -4.05
N ALA A 18 -13.81 -7.21 -3.31
CA ALA A 18 -13.82 -6.65 -1.96
C ALA A 18 -14.37 -5.22 -1.93
N ALA A 19 -14.22 -4.49 -3.04
CA ALA A 19 -14.74 -3.14 -3.22
C ALA A 19 -16.27 -3.08 -3.33
N ASP A 20 -16.98 -4.21 -3.52
CA ASP A 20 -18.45 -4.23 -3.66
C ASP A 20 -19.16 -3.65 -2.44
N VAL A 21 -18.58 -3.81 -1.25
CA VAL A 21 -19.06 -3.21 0.01
C VAL A 21 -19.21 -1.69 -0.13
N LEU A 22 -18.28 -1.04 -0.83
CA LEU A 22 -18.26 0.40 -1.05
C LEU A 22 -19.04 0.80 -2.31
N ARG A 23 -19.01 -0.03 -3.37
CA ARG A 23 -19.73 0.21 -4.64
C ARG A 23 -21.24 0.33 -4.45
N GLY A 24 -21.81 -0.37 -3.47
CA GLY A 24 -23.23 -0.25 -3.13
C GLY A 24 -23.62 1.09 -2.49
N LYS A 25 -22.64 1.93 -2.10
CA LYS A 25 -22.88 3.15 -1.29
C LYS A 25 -22.39 4.43 -1.96
N MET A 26 -21.39 4.37 -2.84
CA MET A 26 -20.79 5.55 -3.49
C MET A 26 -20.19 5.23 -4.87
N ASP A 27 -19.86 6.27 -5.63
CA ASP A 27 -19.31 6.16 -6.99
C ASP A 27 -17.83 5.71 -6.99
N ALA A 28 -17.37 5.13 -8.11
CA ALA A 28 -16.01 4.60 -8.28
C ALA A 28 -14.89 5.61 -7.97
N SER A 29 -15.06 6.87 -8.36
CA SER A 29 -14.08 7.92 -8.06
C SER A 29 -13.95 8.23 -6.57
N GLU A 30 -14.94 7.85 -5.77
CA GLU A 30 -15.05 8.17 -4.35
C GLU A 30 -14.56 7.01 -3.50
N TYR A 31 -14.98 5.77 -3.80
CA TYR A 31 -14.51 4.61 -3.04
C TYR A 31 -13.07 4.20 -3.33
N LYS A 32 -12.51 4.64 -4.47
CA LYS A 32 -11.11 4.41 -4.85
C LYS A 32 -10.14 4.74 -3.71
N ASN A 33 -10.26 5.94 -3.14
CA ASN A 33 -9.29 6.42 -2.15
C ASN A 33 -9.32 5.56 -0.87
N TYR A 34 -10.51 5.15 -0.43
CA TYR A 34 -10.65 4.24 0.71
C TYR A 34 -10.06 2.87 0.43
N LEU A 35 -10.41 2.26 -0.71
CA LEU A 35 -9.94 0.92 -1.04
C LEU A 35 -8.41 0.88 -1.18
N LEU A 36 -7.85 1.78 -1.98
CA LEU A 36 -6.41 1.84 -2.24
C LEU A 36 -5.62 2.22 -1.00
N GLY A 37 -6.14 3.15 -0.17
CA GLY A 37 -5.53 3.51 1.11
C GLY A 37 -5.55 2.36 2.12
N LEU A 38 -6.65 1.61 2.23
CA LEU A 38 -6.76 0.46 3.13
C LEU A 38 -5.86 -0.71 2.70
N ILE A 39 -5.77 -1.00 1.40
CA ILE A 39 -4.85 -2.01 0.86
C ILE A 39 -3.41 -1.61 1.17
N PHE A 40 -3.06 -0.35 0.94
CA PHE A 40 -1.72 0.14 1.20
C PHE A 40 -1.37 0.11 2.70
N TYR A 41 -2.28 0.53 3.57
CA TYR A 41 -2.07 0.44 5.03
C TYR A 41 -1.90 -1.01 5.50
N ARG A 42 -2.71 -1.93 4.96
CA ARG A 42 -2.57 -3.36 5.21
C ARG A 42 -1.21 -3.88 4.78
N PHE A 43 -0.75 -3.53 3.58
CA PHE A 43 0.58 -3.87 3.08
C PHE A 43 1.68 -3.43 4.04
N LEU A 44 1.65 -2.17 4.49
CA LEU A 44 2.65 -1.65 5.43
C LEU A 44 2.62 -2.42 6.76
N SER A 45 1.43 -2.71 7.28
CA SER A 45 1.25 -3.48 8.51
C SER A 45 1.75 -4.92 8.38
N GLU A 46 1.51 -5.58 7.26
CA GLU A 46 2.00 -6.94 6.99
C GLU A 46 3.53 -6.94 6.83
N LYS A 47 4.07 -5.95 6.11
CA LYS A 47 5.52 -5.78 5.95
C LYS A 47 6.21 -5.57 7.30
N THR A 48 5.61 -4.83 8.23
CA THR A 48 6.11 -4.72 9.62
C THR A 48 6.22 -6.09 10.30
N LEU A 49 5.20 -6.94 10.18
CA LEU A 49 5.19 -8.26 10.79
C LEU A 49 6.20 -9.21 10.14
N THR A 50 6.33 -9.19 8.80
CA THR A 50 7.33 -9.97 8.09
C THR A 50 8.75 -9.54 8.46
N THR A 51 9.04 -8.23 8.47
CA THR A 51 10.36 -7.72 8.88
C THR A 51 10.68 -8.01 10.34
N PHE A 52 9.70 -7.97 11.23
CA PHE A 52 9.87 -8.44 12.61
C PHE A 52 10.15 -9.94 12.68
N SER A 53 9.38 -10.77 11.97
CA SER A 53 9.56 -12.22 11.91
C SER A 53 10.98 -12.58 11.47
N ASP A 54 11.49 -11.92 10.43
CA ASP A 54 12.85 -12.12 9.92
C ASP A 54 13.92 -11.72 10.94
N TRP A 55 13.71 -10.60 11.65
CA TRP A 55 14.64 -10.11 12.66
C TRP A 55 14.67 -10.99 13.93
N ALA A 56 13.50 -11.41 14.40
CA ALA A 56 13.37 -12.21 15.63
C ALA A 56 13.60 -13.71 15.39
N GLY A 57 13.55 -14.18 14.13
CA GLY A 57 13.53 -15.61 13.79
C GLY A 57 12.24 -16.31 14.20
N GLU A 58 11.12 -15.57 14.22
CA GLU A 58 9.86 -16.01 14.82
C GLU A 58 8.76 -16.20 13.78
N THR A 59 8.37 -17.45 13.52
CA THR A 59 7.41 -17.79 12.46
C THR A 59 5.99 -18.07 12.95
N GLU A 60 5.82 -18.31 14.25
CA GLU A 60 4.53 -18.65 14.85
C GLU A 60 4.00 -17.51 15.74
N ASN A 61 2.69 -17.27 15.66
CA ASN A 61 2.01 -16.22 16.45
C ASN A 61 2.68 -14.85 16.32
N VAL A 62 3.17 -14.51 15.12
CA VAL A 62 4.00 -13.33 14.84
C VAL A 62 3.41 -12.05 15.42
N THR A 63 2.12 -11.78 15.23
CA THR A 63 1.44 -10.59 15.80
C THR A 63 1.56 -10.52 17.32
N ARG A 64 1.39 -11.65 18.02
CA ARG A 64 1.46 -11.68 19.49
C ARG A 64 2.89 -11.50 19.96
N LYS A 65 3.86 -12.12 19.28
CA LYS A 65 5.28 -11.95 19.59
C LYS A 65 5.73 -10.52 19.31
N TYR A 66 5.29 -9.91 18.22
CA TYR A 66 5.56 -8.51 17.94
C TYR A 66 5.09 -7.61 19.09
N ALA A 67 3.85 -7.79 19.56
CA ALA A 67 3.33 -7.05 20.70
C ALA A 67 4.17 -7.25 21.98
N GLN A 68 4.63 -8.47 22.23
CA GLN A 68 5.51 -8.79 23.36
C GLN A 68 6.88 -8.12 23.24
N TYR A 69 7.51 -8.14 22.06
CA TYR A 69 8.83 -7.53 21.85
C TYR A 69 8.79 -6.00 21.83
N MET A 70 7.62 -5.42 21.54
CA MET A 70 7.35 -3.99 21.63
C MET A 70 7.03 -3.52 23.06
N ASP A 71 6.86 -4.43 24.02
CA ASP A 71 6.70 -4.09 25.44
C ASP A 71 8.05 -3.66 26.02
N PRO A 72 8.20 -2.43 26.55
CA PRO A 72 9.45 -1.97 27.16
C PRO A 72 9.90 -2.81 28.36
N GLN A 73 9.00 -3.56 28.99
CA GLN A 73 9.29 -4.44 30.12
C GLN A 73 9.72 -5.84 29.70
N PHE A 74 9.60 -6.18 28.42
CA PHE A 74 10.02 -7.49 27.93
C PHE A 74 11.53 -7.55 27.72
N GLU A 75 12.13 -8.58 28.30
CA GLU A 75 13.57 -8.84 28.23
C GLU A 75 13.84 -10.25 27.70
N LEU A 76 14.85 -10.36 26.84
CA LEU A 76 15.46 -11.64 26.47
C LEU A 76 16.83 -11.72 27.11
N GLU A 77 17.07 -12.79 27.87
CA GLU A 77 18.33 -13.00 28.58
C GLU A 77 18.74 -11.82 29.50
N GLY A 78 17.74 -11.10 30.04
CA GLY A 78 17.94 -9.93 30.91
C GLY A 78 18.26 -8.63 30.16
N VAL A 79 17.99 -8.56 28.85
CA VAL A 79 18.22 -7.38 28.02
C VAL A 79 16.90 -6.95 27.35
N SER A 80 16.58 -5.65 27.47
CA SER A 80 15.43 -5.06 26.76
C SER A 80 15.67 -5.08 25.25
N VAL A 81 14.75 -5.68 24.51
CA VAL A 81 14.86 -5.88 23.06
C VAL A 81 14.16 -4.80 22.24
N GLN A 82 13.23 -4.07 22.87
CA GLN A 82 12.40 -3.08 22.21
C GLN A 82 13.19 -1.97 21.51
N PRO A 83 14.25 -1.37 22.10
CA PRO A 83 15.01 -0.33 21.43
C PRO A 83 15.66 -0.81 20.13
N SER A 84 16.29 -1.99 20.15
CA SER A 84 16.95 -2.59 18.99
C SER A 84 15.95 -2.97 17.90
N LEU A 85 14.77 -3.46 18.28
CA LEU A 85 13.69 -3.76 17.33
C LEU A 85 13.17 -2.47 16.67
N VAL A 86 12.90 -1.43 17.45
CA VAL A 86 12.41 -0.15 16.93
C VAL A 86 13.43 0.46 15.97
N GLU A 87 14.71 0.49 16.35
CA GLU A 87 15.78 0.98 15.48
C GLU A 87 15.86 0.17 14.17
N TYR A 88 15.81 -1.17 14.25
CA TYR A 88 15.85 -2.02 13.07
C TYR A 88 14.66 -1.77 12.13
N LEU A 89 13.44 -1.68 12.67
CA LEU A 89 12.23 -1.42 11.87
C LEU A 89 12.28 -0.05 11.21
N GLN A 90 12.67 1.00 11.93
CA GLN A 90 12.77 2.35 11.37
C GLN A 90 13.84 2.43 10.28
N ASN A 91 14.99 1.79 10.47
CA ASN A 91 16.06 1.75 9.47
C ASN A 91 15.69 0.93 8.23
N THR A 92 14.90 -0.13 8.39
CA THR A 92 14.54 -1.05 7.29
C THR A 92 13.31 -0.58 6.53
N LEU A 93 12.30 -0.06 7.23
CA LEU A 93 10.99 0.28 6.67
C LEU A 93 10.80 1.78 6.48
N GLY A 94 11.51 2.62 7.23
CA GLY A 94 11.29 4.07 7.25
C GLY A 94 10.02 4.47 8.01
N TYR A 95 9.40 3.58 8.77
CA TYR A 95 8.23 3.88 9.59
C TYR A 95 8.11 2.87 10.74
N LEU A 96 7.19 3.13 11.68
CA LEU A 96 6.88 2.23 12.77
C LEU A 96 5.36 2.15 12.98
N ILE A 97 4.80 0.93 12.96
CA ILE A 97 3.41 0.66 13.30
C ILE A 97 3.34 0.00 14.67
N GLN A 98 2.69 0.66 15.63
CA GLN A 98 2.53 0.11 16.98
C GLN A 98 1.62 -1.13 17.00
N PRO A 99 1.76 -2.05 17.99
CA PRO A 99 0.94 -3.28 18.03
C PRO A 99 -0.57 -3.06 17.96
N GLN A 100 -1.08 -2.00 18.60
CA GLN A 100 -2.51 -1.63 18.59
C GLN A 100 -3.00 -1.09 17.25
N ALA A 101 -2.08 -0.62 16.40
CA ALA A 101 -2.35 -0.03 15.09
C ALA A 101 -2.26 -1.07 13.96
N LEU A 102 -1.64 -2.23 14.19
CA LEU A 102 -1.56 -3.30 13.18
C LEU A 102 -2.93 -3.63 12.59
N TYR A 103 -2.97 -3.85 11.28
CA TYR A 103 -4.19 -4.22 10.56
C TYR A 103 -4.85 -5.46 11.17
N THR A 104 -4.06 -6.48 11.51
CA THR A 104 -4.55 -7.70 12.18
C THR A 104 -5.15 -7.42 13.56
N THR A 105 -4.59 -6.48 14.32
CA THR A 105 -5.15 -6.03 15.59
C THR A 105 -6.47 -5.28 15.40
N LEU A 106 -6.57 -4.41 14.39
CA LEU A 106 -7.82 -3.72 14.04
C LEU A 106 -8.91 -4.71 13.61
N ILE A 107 -8.57 -5.73 12.82
CA ILE A 107 -9.48 -6.83 12.47
C ILE A 107 -9.97 -7.57 13.73
N GLY A 108 -9.07 -7.84 14.69
CA GLY A 108 -9.44 -8.43 15.97
C GLY A 108 -10.46 -7.58 16.73
N LYS A 109 -10.28 -6.25 16.76
CA LYS A 109 -11.27 -5.31 17.35
C LYS A 109 -12.61 -5.34 16.62
N ILE A 110 -12.61 -5.43 15.28
CA ILE A 110 -13.84 -5.53 14.49
C ILE A 110 -14.61 -6.79 14.85
N GLN A 111 -13.92 -7.94 14.88
CA GLN A 111 -14.51 -9.24 15.22
C GLN A 111 -15.01 -9.29 16.68
N ALA A 112 -14.34 -8.58 17.59
CA ALA A 112 -14.76 -8.44 18.98
C ALA A 112 -15.85 -7.37 19.20
N HIS A 113 -16.31 -6.69 18.15
CA HIS A 113 -17.26 -5.57 18.21
C HIS A 113 -16.79 -4.40 19.10
N THR A 114 -15.48 -4.19 19.23
CA THR A 114 -14.87 -3.09 20.00
C THR A 114 -14.20 -2.04 19.12
N PHE A 115 -14.16 -2.25 17.80
CA PHE A 115 -13.59 -1.30 16.84
C PHE A 115 -14.41 -0.01 16.73
N ALA A 116 -13.69 1.11 16.75
CA ALA A 116 -14.20 2.43 16.39
C ALA A 116 -13.40 3.01 15.22
N LEU A 117 -14.02 3.85 14.39
CA LEU A 117 -13.33 4.55 13.30
C LEU A 117 -12.11 5.34 13.78
N ASP A 118 -12.15 5.87 15.00
CA ASP A 118 -11.05 6.57 15.63
C ASP A 118 -9.81 5.67 15.80
N ASP A 119 -9.99 4.34 15.97
CA ASP A 119 -8.86 3.40 15.99
C ASP A 119 -8.08 3.45 14.68
N LEU A 120 -8.77 3.37 13.53
CA LEU A 120 -8.14 3.44 12.22
C LEU A 120 -7.59 4.85 11.94
N SER A 121 -8.35 5.90 12.27
CA SER A 121 -7.90 7.28 12.09
C SER A 121 -6.61 7.56 12.85
N GLN A 122 -6.51 7.07 14.10
CA GLN A 122 -5.30 7.18 14.90
C GLN A 122 -4.17 6.34 14.32
N ALA A 123 -4.45 5.12 13.83
CA ALA A 123 -3.47 4.26 13.19
C ALA A 123 -2.79 4.92 11.97
N LEU A 124 -3.58 5.59 11.12
CA LEU A 124 -3.08 6.33 9.96
C LEU A 124 -2.26 7.56 10.39
N HIS A 125 -2.75 8.30 11.39
CA HIS A 125 -2.04 9.45 11.93
C HIS A 125 -0.70 9.06 12.57
N ASP A 126 -0.70 8.04 13.43
CA ASP A 126 0.49 7.55 14.13
C ASP A 126 1.55 7.04 13.16
N LEU A 127 1.13 6.40 12.07
CA LEU A 127 2.03 5.99 11.00
C LEU A 127 2.76 7.21 10.39
N GLU A 128 2.03 8.27 10.02
CA GLU A 128 2.66 9.49 9.50
C GLU A 128 3.59 10.13 10.55
N GLN A 129 3.16 10.20 11.82
CA GLN A 129 3.99 10.76 12.91
C GLN A 129 5.25 9.94 13.18
N SER A 130 5.21 8.61 12.99
CA SER A 130 6.36 7.72 13.23
C SER A 130 7.58 8.06 12.37
N THR A 131 7.37 8.81 11.29
CA THR A 131 8.40 9.15 10.29
C THR A 131 9.07 10.51 10.53
N GLN A 132 8.60 11.32 11.49
CA GLN A 132 9.02 12.74 11.63
C GLN A 132 10.53 12.98 11.76
N ASN A 133 11.26 12.03 12.33
CA ASN A 133 12.71 12.12 12.52
C ASN A 133 13.50 11.19 11.58
N LEU A 134 12.84 10.65 10.56
CA LEU A 134 13.41 9.73 9.58
C LEU A 134 13.53 10.42 8.21
N SER A 135 14.40 9.93 7.35
CA SER A 135 14.53 10.43 5.97
C SER A 135 13.26 10.25 5.13
N SER A 136 12.42 9.29 5.52
CA SER A 136 11.13 8.96 4.90
C SER A 136 9.98 9.90 5.28
N ALA A 137 10.21 10.93 6.11
CA ALA A 137 9.14 11.85 6.56
C ALA A 137 8.31 12.43 5.41
N GLN A 138 8.99 12.82 4.32
CA GLN A 138 8.33 13.39 3.14
C GLN A 138 7.54 12.35 2.34
N ASP A 139 7.96 11.09 2.38
CA ASP A 139 7.31 9.98 1.66
C ASP A 139 5.92 9.70 2.24
N PHE A 140 5.77 9.80 3.57
CA PHE A 140 4.52 9.53 4.29
C PHE A 140 3.67 10.76 4.59
N SER A 141 4.22 11.98 4.51
CA SER A 141 3.48 13.21 4.83
C SER A 141 2.22 13.37 3.97
N GLY A 142 1.05 13.40 4.63
CA GLY A 142 -0.26 13.58 3.99
C GLY A 142 -0.66 12.45 3.05
N LEU A 143 -0.02 11.28 3.17
CA LEU A 143 -0.22 10.15 2.28
C LEU A 143 -1.66 9.62 2.37
N PHE A 144 -2.27 9.65 3.56
CA PHE A 144 -3.64 9.18 3.79
C PHE A 144 -4.68 10.30 3.85
N ALA A 145 -4.32 11.54 3.48
CA ALA A 145 -5.22 12.70 3.57
C ALA A 145 -6.52 12.55 2.76
N ASP A 146 -6.49 11.73 1.71
CA ASP A 146 -7.66 11.45 0.85
C ASP A 146 -8.60 10.37 1.43
N VAL A 147 -8.25 9.73 2.55
CA VAL A 147 -9.06 8.72 3.25
C VAL A 147 -9.93 9.42 4.32
N ASP A 148 -10.99 10.09 3.88
CA ASP A 148 -11.90 10.82 4.78
C ASP A 148 -12.89 9.88 5.49
N LEU A 149 -12.52 9.37 6.66
CA LEU A 149 -13.36 8.50 7.50
C LEU A 149 -14.59 9.22 8.09
N SER A 150 -14.65 10.55 7.99
CA SER A 150 -15.79 11.36 8.44
C SER A 150 -16.82 11.62 7.33
N SER A 151 -16.56 11.20 6.09
CA SER A 151 -17.45 11.44 4.96
C SER A 151 -18.84 10.84 5.15
N ASN A 152 -19.89 11.61 4.85
CA ASN A 152 -21.28 11.14 4.83
C ASN A 152 -21.54 10.10 3.73
N LYS A 153 -20.61 9.94 2.77
CA LYS A 153 -20.69 8.94 1.71
C LYS A 153 -20.47 7.52 2.24
N LEU A 154 -19.71 7.39 3.32
CA LEU A 154 -19.54 6.11 4.03
C LEU A 154 -20.82 5.70 4.79
N GLY A 155 -21.72 6.65 5.04
CA GLY A 155 -22.97 6.45 5.77
C GLY A 155 -23.43 7.74 6.46
N SER A 156 -24.74 7.87 6.69
CA SER A 156 -25.33 9.08 7.28
C SER A 156 -25.17 9.18 8.79
N SER A 157 -24.65 8.14 9.45
CA SER A 157 -24.39 8.12 10.90
C SER A 157 -23.01 7.55 11.21
N LEU A 158 -22.47 7.84 12.41
CA LEU A 158 -21.20 7.25 12.87
C LEU A 158 -21.23 5.72 12.82
N GLN A 159 -22.34 5.10 13.24
CA GLN A 159 -22.51 3.65 13.22
C GLN A 159 -22.44 3.09 11.79
N GLN A 160 -23.12 3.73 10.82
CA GLN A 160 -23.08 3.27 9.43
C GLN A 160 -21.69 3.42 8.82
N ARG A 161 -21.00 4.54 9.09
CA ARG A 161 -19.62 4.75 8.63
C ARG A 161 -18.68 3.69 9.22
N ASN A 162 -18.80 3.42 10.53
CA ASN A 162 -18.02 2.39 11.21
C ASN A 162 -18.25 1.00 10.61
N GLN A 163 -19.52 0.66 10.35
CA GLN A 163 -19.89 -0.59 9.70
C GLN A 163 -19.30 -0.70 8.29
N THR A 164 -19.42 0.34 7.45
CA THR A 164 -18.88 0.35 6.08
C THR A 164 -17.38 0.07 6.05
N ILE A 165 -16.60 0.74 6.91
CA ILE A 165 -15.16 0.53 7.00
C ILE A 165 -14.85 -0.86 7.56
N SER A 166 -15.58 -1.30 8.59
CA SER A 166 -15.39 -2.63 9.17
C SER A 166 -15.64 -3.74 8.15
N ASP A 167 -16.74 -3.66 7.40
CA ASP A 167 -17.09 -4.61 6.34
C ASP A 167 -16.03 -4.61 5.22
N THR A 168 -15.54 -3.44 4.85
CA THR A 168 -14.48 -3.30 3.83
C THR A 168 -13.18 -3.95 4.30
N MET A 169 -12.77 -3.68 5.54
CA MET A 169 -11.56 -4.26 6.12
C MET A 169 -11.68 -5.78 6.26
N LEU A 170 -12.85 -6.30 6.66
CA LEU A 170 -13.11 -7.74 6.71
C LEU A 170 -13.08 -8.40 5.32
N ALA A 171 -13.69 -7.76 4.32
CA ALA A 171 -13.69 -8.24 2.94
C ALA A 171 -12.26 -8.31 2.39
N LEU A 172 -11.45 -7.26 2.65
CA LEU A 172 -10.03 -7.28 2.31
C LEU A 172 -9.30 -8.39 3.07
N ASN A 173 -9.49 -8.52 4.38
CA ASN A 173 -8.79 -9.51 5.22
C ASN A 173 -9.00 -10.96 4.78
N ALA A 174 -10.12 -11.28 4.12
CA ALA A 174 -10.38 -12.61 3.57
C ALA A 174 -9.46 -12.96 2.37
N ILE A 175 -8.77 -11.97 1.81
CA ILE A 175 -7.85 -12.13 0.69
C ILE A 175 -6.45 -12.40 1.22
N ASP A 176 -5.83 -13.45 0.68
CA ASP A 176 -4.47 -13.83 1.03
C ASP A 176 -3.45 -12.93 0.33
N LEU A 177 -3.06 -11.85 1.01
CA LEU A 177 -1.97 -10.97 0.55
C LEU A 177 -0.58 -11.48 0.98
N ILE A 178 -0.52 -12.34 1.99
CA ILE A 178 0.72 -12.77 2.65
C ILE A 178 1.56 -13.64 1.72
N HIS A 179 0.93 -14.52 0.94
CA HIS A 179 1.64 -15.38 0.00
C HIS A 179 1.95 -14.70 -1.35
N HIS A 180 1.52 -13.44 -1.55
CA HIS A 180 1.66 -12.70 -2.80
C HIS A 180 2.57 -11.46 -2.65
N GLN A 181 3.50 -11.47 -1.69
CA GLN A 181 4.42 -10.36 -1.45
C GLN A 181 5.31 -10.02 -2.67
N GLY A 182 5.71 -8.74 -2.76
CA GLY A 182 6.51 -8.20 -3.87
C GLY A 182 5.64 -7.85 -5.08
N ASP A 183 6.14 -8.17 -6.29
CA ASP A 183 5.54 -7.80 -7.58
C ASP A 183 4.04 -8.07 -7.71
N VAL A 184 3.52 -9.15 -7.12
CA VAL A 184 2.13 -9.59 -7.37
C VAL A 184 1.12 -8.64 -6.75
N LEU A 185 1.36 -8.15 -5.53
CA LEU A 185 0.50 -7.15 -4.91
C LEU A 185 0.61 -5.80 -5.65
N GLY A 186 1.80 -5.43 -6.08
CA GLY A 186 2.02 -4.25 -6.93
C GLY A 186 1.21 -4.33 -8.23
N ASP A 187 1.33 -5.44 -8.97
CA ASP A 187 0.58 -5.72 -10.20
C ASP A 187 -0.94 -5.66 -9.97
N ALA A 188 -1.42 -6.24 -8.86
CA ALA A 188 -2.84 -6.20 -8.52
C ALA A 188 -3.31 -4.78 -8.13
N TYR A 189 -2.45 -3.97 -7.51
CA TYR A 189 -2.72 -2.57 -7.22
C TYR A 189 -2.78 -1.73 -8.50
N GLU A 190 -1.87 -1.96 -9.44
CA GLU A 190 -1.88 -1.36 -10.79
C GLU A 190 -3.14 -1.72 -11.57
N TYR A 191 -3.59 -2.97 -11.47
CA TYR A 191 -4.86 -3.39 -12.05
C TYR A 191 -6.04 -2.60 -11.46
N LEU A 192 -6.10 -2.43 -10.13
CA LEU A 192 -7.16 -1.63 -9.51
C LEU A 192 -7.15 -0.18 -10.02
N ILE A 193 -5.97 0.44 -10.12
CA ILE A 193 -5.81 1.78 -10.69
C ILE A 193 -6.39 1.85 -12.10
N ALA A 194 -6.08 0.85 -12.94
CA ALA A 194 -6.59 0.75 -14.31
C ALA A 194 -8.13 0.59 -14.37
N GLN A 195 -8.70 -0.22 -13.48
CA GLN A 195 -10.16 -0.38 -13.38
C GLN A 195 -10.83 0.93 -12.97
N PHE A 196 -10.30 1.61 -11.95
CA PHE A 196 -10.83 2.90 -11.52
C PHE A 196 -10.74 3.98 -12.61
N ALA A 197 -9.65 4.00 -13.38
CA ALA A 197 -9.52 4.90 -14.52
C ALA A 197 -10.61 4.63 -15.57
N SER A 198 -10.86 3.35 -15.88
CA SER A 198 -11.88 2.92 -16.84
C SER A 198 -13.30 3.26 -16.37
N ASP A 199 -13.60 3.05 -15.09
CA ASP A 199 -14.93 3.30 -14.50
C ASP A 199 -15.24 4.78 -14.27
N SER A 200 -14.23 5.63 -14.13
CA SER A 200 -14.43 7.04 -13.74
C SER A 200 -15.10 7.91 -14.80
N GLY A 201 -15.23 7.46 -16.05
CA GLY A 201 -15.92 8.16 -17.15
C GLY A 201 -15.35 9.54 -17.54
N LYS A 202 -14.37 10.07 -16.80
CA LYS A 202 -13.63 11.28 -17.12
C LYS A 202 -12.69 10.97 -18.27
N LYS A 203 -12.68 11.81 -19.31
CA LYS A 203 -11.75 11.67 -20.45
C LYS A 203 -10.32 11.63 -19.91
N ALA A 204 -9.76 10.42 -19.90
CA ALA A 204 -8.66 9.96 -19.07
C ALA A 204 -7.28 10.38 -19.59
N GLY A 205 -7.05 11.69 -19.72
CA GLY A 205 -5.73 12.23 -20.06
C GLY A 205 -4.79 12.36 -18.85
N GLU A 206 -5.35 12.52 -17.64
CA GLU A 206 -4.59 13.03 -16.48
C GLU A 206 -4.35 11.97 -15.38
N PHE A 207 -4.91 10.76 -15.45
CA PHE A 207 -4.91 9.83 -14.31
C PHE A 207 -4.23 8.48 -14.56
N TYR A 208 -4.24 7.95 -15.78
CA TYR A 208 -3.72 6.62 -16.08
C TYR A 208 -3.39 6.45 -17.56
N THR A 209 -2.22 5.89 -17.86
CA THR A 209 -1.84 5.50 -19.22
C THR A 209 -2.22 4.03 -19.44
N PRO A 210 -3.11 3.69 -20.42
CA PRO A 210 -3.48 2.32 -20.70
C PRO A 210 -2.26 1.40 -20.91
N ARG A 211 -2.29 0.19 -20.35
CA ARG A 211 -1.14 -0.73 -20.32
C ARG A 211 -0.49 -0.93 -21.69
N GLN A 212 -1.28 -1.13 -22.75
CA GLN A 212 -0.73 -1.33 -24.10
C GLN A 212 0.02 -0.10 -24.63
N VAL A 213 -0.44 1.11 -24.29
CA VAL A 213 0.25 2.36 -24.66
C VAL A 213 1.51 2.52 -23.82
N SER A 214 1.41 2.24 -22.52
CA SER A 214 2.55 2.25 -21.59
C SER A 214 3.67 1.31 -22.05
N ASP A 215 3.33 0.08 -22.46
CA ASP A 215 4.30 -0.92 -22.93
C ASP A 215 5.01 -0.48 -24.20
N ILE A 216 4.29 0.14 -25.15
CA ILE A 216 4.91 0.66 -26.37
C ILE A 216 5.90 1.77 -26.03
N ILE A 217 5.52 2.71 -25.15
CA ILE A 217 6.41 3.80 -24.71
C ILE A 217 7.64 3.24 -24.00
N ALA A 218 7.44 2.29 -23.09
CA ALA A 218 8.52 1.65 -22.35
C ALA A 218 9.52 0.93 -23.28
N GLN A 219 9.03 0.18 -24.27
CA GLN A 219 9.88 -0.47 -25.27
C GLN A 219 10.65 0.53 -26.12
N ILE A 220 10.04 1.66 -26.50
CA ILE A 220 10.72 2.72 -27.26
C ILE A 220 11.84 3.34 -26.42
N VAL A 221 11.56 3.71 -25.17
CA VAL A 221 12.51 4.39 -24.28
C VAL A 221 13.68 3.48 -23.90
N THR A 222 13.43 2.18 -23.76
CA THR A 222 14.45 1.18 -23.36
C THR A 222 15.12 0.49 -24.56
N TYR A 223 14.75 0.82 -25.80
CA TYR A 223 15.31 0.19 -27.00
C TYR A 223 16.85 0.34 -27.04
N GLN A 224 17.55 -0.80 -27.07
CA GLN A 224 19.03 -0.89 -26.98
C GLN A 224 19.66 -0.25 -25.73
N ARG A 225 18.84 0.04 -24.72
CA ARG A 225 19.19 0.66 -23.45
C ARG A 225 18.56 -0.07 -22.27
N ASN A 226 18.29 -1.37 -22.43
CA ASN A 226 17.67 -2.19 -21.40
C ASN A 226 18.67 -3.03 -20.59
N ALA A 227 19.95 -3.10 -20.97
CA ALA A 227 20.92 -4.01 -20.35
C ALA A 227 22.34 -3.43 -20.31
N GLY A 228 23.16 -3.98 -19.40
CA GLY A 228 24.57 -3.64 -19.23
C GLY A 228 24.83 -2.15 -18.96
N ASP A 229 25.98 -1.63 -19.40
CA ASP A 229 26.38 -0.23 -19.17
C ASP A 229 25.48 0.79 -19.87
N LYS A 230 24.72 0.36 -20.88
CA LYS A 230 23.80 1.21 -21.65
C LYS A 230 22.41 1.29 -21.02
N GLN A 231 22.16 0.53 -19.95
CA GLN A 231 20.86 0.49 -19.31
C GLN A 231 20.41 1.90 -18.89
N VAL A 232 19.13 2.19 -19.06
CA VAL A 232 18.50 3.37 -18.46
C VAL A 232 18.74 3.35 -16.94
N ARG A 233 19.29 4.45 -16.42
CA ARG A 233 19.55 4.67 -14.98
C ARG A 233 18.62 5.70 -14.34
N THR A 234 17.96 6.50 -15.17
CA THR A 234 17.15 7.62 -14.70
C THR A 234 15.97 7.78 -15.64
N ILE A 235 14.77 7.86 -15.06
CA ILE A 235 13.52 8.08 -15.78
C ILE A 235 12.87 9.32 -15.19
N TYR A 236 12.37 10.22 -16.04
CA TYR A 236 11.66 11.41 -15.61
C TYR A 236 10.31 11.52 -16.32
N ASP A 237 9.23 11.71 -15.55
CA ASP A 237 7.89 12.00 -16.04
C ASP A 237 7.36 13.31 -15.42
N PRO A 238 7.21 14.39 -16.20
CA PRO A 238 6.75 15.69 -15.68
C PRO A 238 5.25 15.74 -15.36
N ALA A 239 4.48 14.71 -15.74
CA ALA A 239 3.04 14.61 -15.48
C ALA A 239 2.69 13.15 -15.18
N VAL A 240 3.27 12.65 -14.07
CA VAL A 240 3.40 11.23 -13.77
C VAL A 240 2.08 10.49 -13.56
N GLY A 241 0.99 11.20 -13.24
CA GLY A 241 -0.29 10.57 -12.93
C GLY A 241 -0.13 9.56 -11.79
N SER A 242 -0.60 8.33 -11.97
CA SER A 242 -0.48 7.24 -10.99
C SER A 242 0.92 6.64 -10.83
N GLY A 243 1.93 7.06 -11.58
CA GLY A 243 3.27 6.43 -11.56
C GLY A 243 3.38 5.14 -12.38
N SER A 244 2.28 4.63 -12.93
CA SER A 244 2.22 3.37 -13.67
C SER A 244 3.18 3.33 -14.87
N LEU A 245 3.30 4.44 -15.62
CA LEU A 245 4.22 4.51 -16.76
C LEU A 245 5.69 4.46 -16.32
N LEU A 246 6.05 5.18 -15.25
CA LEU A 246 7.41 5.15 -14.70
C LEU A 246 7.83 3.74 -14.29
N LEU A 247 6.96 3.06 -13.54
CA LEU A 247 7.16 1.68 -13.10
C LEU A 247 7.33 0.73 -14.28
N ASN A 248 6.47 0.86 -15.29
CA ASN A 248 6.54 0.00 -16.47
C ASN A 248 7.84 0.17 -17.27
N VAL A 249 8.35 1.40 -17.40
CA VAL A 249 9.68 1.64 -18.02
C VAL A 249 10.78 0.94 -17.21
N GLY A 250 10.69 0.98 -15.88
CA GLY A 250 11.59 0.24 -14.98
C GLY A 250 11.52 -1.28 -15.18
N GLN A 251 10.34 -1.85 -15.42
CA GLN A 251 10.17 -3.28 -15.72
C GLN A 251 10.75 -3.71 -17.08
N HIS A 252 10.98 -2.76 -17.99
CA HIS A 252 11.58 -3.02 -19.31
C HIS A 252 13.12 -2.98 -19.32
N VAL A 253 13.77 -2.77 -18.17
CA VAL A 253 15.22 -2.88 -18.02
C VAL A 253 15.61 -4.18 -17.29
N GLN A 254 16.87 -4.61 -17.45
CA GLN A 254 17.39 -5.84 -16.88
C GLN A 254 17.52 -5.76 -15.35
N ASP A 255 17.95 -4.62 -14.82
CA ASP A 255 18.08 -4.39 -13.37
C ASP A 255 17.30 -3.13 -12.95
N PRO A 256 16.02 -3.28 -12.54
CA PRO A 256 15.19 -2.16 -12.10
C PRO A 256 15.72 -1.43 -10.86
N ASN A 257 16.52 -2.09 -10.00
CA ASN A 257 17.06 -1.49 -8.78
C ASN A 257 18.10 -0.40 -9.05
N LEU A 258 18.65 -0.37 -10.26
CA LEU A 258 19.61 0.64 -10.69
C LEU A 258 18.95 1.85 -11.37
N VAL A 259 17.62 1.92 -11.34
CA VAL A 259 16.84 3.00 -11.92
C VAL A 259 16.43 3.99 -10.83
N SER A 260 16.73 5.27 -11.06
CA SER A 260 16.17 6.37 -10.28
C SER A 260 14.93 6.93 -10.97
N TYR A 261 13.81 6.92 -10.27
CA TYR A 261 12.52 7.43 -10.75
C TYR A 261 12.33 8.88 -10.31
N HIS A 262 11.98 9.74 -11.26
CA HIS A 262 11.66 11.15 -10.99
C HIS A 262 10.30 11.47 -11.61
N GLY A 263 9.40 12.05 -10.83
CA GLY A 263 8.04 12.35 -11.25
C GLY A 263 7.57 13.71 -10.75
N GLN A 264 6.70 14.36 -11.50
CA GLN A 264 5.94 15.52 -11.04
C GLN A 264 4.46 15.32 -11.32
N GLU A 265 3.63 15.62 -10.32
CA GLU A 265 2.16 15.57 -10.42
C GLU A 265 1.58 16.84 -9.79
N LEU A 266 0.59 17.45 -10.46
CA LEU A 266 -0.05 18.67 -10.00
C LEU A 266 -1.17 18.36 -8.99
N ASN A 267 -1.91 17.28 -9.21
CA ASN A 267 -3.05 16.89 -8.39
C ASN A 267 -2.60 16.10 -7.16
N THR A 268 -2.78 16.67 -5.96
CA THR A 268 -2.33 16.04 -4.70
C THR A 268 -2.87 14.63 -4.47
N THR A 269 -4.14 14.36 -4.77
CA THR A 269 -4.72 13.01 -4.63
C THR A 269 -4.04 12.00 -5.56
N THR A 270 -3.71 12.42 -6.78
CA THR A 270 -3.03 11.57 -7.77
C THR A 270 -1.54 11.41 -7.43
N TYR A 271 -0.92 12.45 -6.88
CA TYR A 271 0.43 12.40 -6.32
C TYR A 271 0.53 11.40 -5.16
N ASN A 272 -0.44 11.39 -4.24
CA ASN A 272 -0.52 10.42 -3.15
C ASN A 272 -0.65 8.99 -3.66
N LEU A 273 -1.48 8.79 -4.68
CA LEU A 273 -1.62 7.50 -5.35
C LEU A 273 -0.29 7.04 -5.97
N ALA A 274 0.42 7.93 -6.67
CA ALA A 274 1.73 7.61 -7.25
C ALA A 274 2.74 7.19 -6.20
N ARG A 275 2.79 7.88 -5.05
CA ARG A 275 3.66 7.53 -3.92
C ARG A 275 3.37 6.14 -3.37
N MET A 276 2.09 5.83 -3.09
CA MET A 276 1.70 4.49 -2.62
C MET A 276 2.08 3.42 -3.65
N ASN A 277 1.84 3.70 -4.93
CA ASN A 277 2.10 2.76 -6.01
C ASN A 277 3.60 2.46 -6.17
N LEU A 278 4.46 3.50 -6.12
CA LEU A 278 5.90 3.34 -6.15
C LEU A 278 6.39 2.50 -4.95
N MET A 279 5.93 2.78 -3.73
CA MET A 279 6.34 2.04 -2.52
C MET A 279 5.91 0.56 -2.52
N LEU A 280 4.84 0.21 -3.24
CA LEU A 280 4.42 -1.18 -3.41
C LEU A 280 5.33 -1.97 -4.35
N HIS A 281 6.03 -1.29 -5.26
CA HIS A 281 6.86 -1.90 -6.31
C HIS A 281 8.36 -1.90 -6.00
N GLY A 282 8.77 -1.48 -4.80
CA GLY A 282 10.17 -1.46 -4.36
C GLY A 282 10.76 -0.07 -4.41
#